data_AF-A0A7L0WU58-F1
#
_entry.id   AF-A0A7L0WU58-F1
#
_cell.length_a   1.000
_cell.length_b   1.000
_cell.length_c   1.000
_cell.angle_alpha   90.00
_cell.angle_beta   90.00
_cell.angle_gamma   90.00
#
_symmetry.space_group_name_H-M   'P 1'
#
loop_
_entity.id
_entity.type
_entity.pdbx_description
1 polymer ?
#
loop_
_entity_poly.entity_id
_entity_poly.type
_entity_poly.pdbx_seq_one_letter_code
_entity_poly.pdbx_strand_id
1 'polypeptide(L)'
;EEKLNLDDSQWEDIHVVTGALKMFFRELPEPLFPYCFFEQFVEAITVKTLVKKLPRPNYDTMKVLFEHLKKIAAKESVNLMSTQSLGIVFGPTLLRPEKETGNMAVHMLYQNQIVELMLSEYSKIFG
;
A
#
# COMPACT_ATOMS: atom_id res chain seq x y z
N GLU A 1 8.65 -16.50 22.66
CA GLU A 1 8.01 -15.28 22.13
C GLU A 1 7.34 -14.57 23.31
N GLU A 2 7.72 -13.34 23.60
CA GLU A 2 6.98 -12.51 24.56
C GLU A 2 5.60 -12.19 23.98
N LYS A 3 4.55 -12.33 24.79
CA LYS A 3 3.19 -11.97 24.38
C LYS A 3 3.12 -10.46 24.22
N LEU A 4 2.77 -10.01 23.03
CA LEU A 4 2.60 -8.59 22.72
C LEU A 4 1.41 -8.03 23.52
N ASN A 5 1.69 -7.14 24.48
CA ASN A 5 0.67 -6.45 25.25
C ASN A 5 0.28 -5.16 24.54
N LEU A 6 -0.90 -5.13 23.92
CA LEU A 6 -1.42 -3.95 23.21
C LEU A 6 -1.94 -2.86 24.16
N ASP A 7 -2.10 -3.18 25.46
CA ASP A 7 -2.51 -2.23 26.50
C ASP A 7 -1.30 -1.51 27.14
N ASP A 8 -0.09 -1.74 26.64
CA ASP A 8 1.11 -1.03 27.10
C ASP A 8 1.08 0.44 26.64
N SER A 9 1.40 1.35 27.55
CA SER A 9 1.56 2.79 27.34
C SER A 9 2.42 3.14 26.11
N GLN A 10 3.38 2.30 25.73
CA GLN A 10 4.20 2.53 24.52
C GLN A 10 3.39 2.52 23.20
N TRP A 11 2.16 1.99 23.21
CA TRP A 11 1.23 1.96 22.07
C TRP A 11 0.10 3.01 22.15
N GLU A 12 0.08 3.86 23.19
CA GLU A 12 -0.95 4.90 23.33
C GLU A 12 -0.93 5.89 22.15
N ASP A 13 0.24 6.15 21.57
CA ASP A 13 0.35 6.90 20.34
C ASP A 13 0.10 6.00 19.12
N ILE A 14 -1.04 6.19 18.47
CA ILE A 14 -1.43 5.51 17.23
C ILE A 14 -0.37 5.66 16.11
N HIS A 15 0.46 6.70 16.14
CA HIS A 15 1.56 6.89 15.19
C HIS A 15 2.65 5.82 15.33
N VAL A 16 2.84 5.23 16.51
CA VAL A 16 3.75 4.10 16.72
C VAL A 16 3.23 2.88 15.97
N VAL A 17 1.95 2.54 16.14
CA VAL A 17 1.32 1.38 15.48
C VAL A 17 1.32 1.55 13.97
N THR A 18 0.91 2.73 13.46
CA THR A 18 0.93 2.98 12.01
C THR A 18 2.36 3.02 11.46
N GLY A 19 3.33 3.51 12.23
CA GLY A 19 4.75 3.48 11.93
C GLY A 19 5.27 2.05 11.75
N ALA A 20 4.99 1.18 12.71
CA ALA A 20 5.36 -0.23 12.70
C ALA A 20 4.75 -0.98 11.51
N LEU A 21 3.46 -0.75 11.20
CA LEU A 21 2.82 -1.34 10.02
C LEU A 21 3.51 -0.94 8.71
N LYS A 22 3.82 0.35 8.55
CA LYS A 22 4.55 0.85 7.37
C LYS A 22 5.97 0.27 7.31
N MET A 23 6.63 0.13 8.46
CA MET A 23 7.96 -0.46 8.55
C MET A 23 7.96 -1.93 8.13
N PHE A 24 7.00 -2.72 8.59
CA PHE A 24 6.83 -4.12 8.20
C PHE A 24 6.81 -4.30 6.68
N PHE A 25 6.00 -3.51 5.95
CA PHE A 25 5.95 -3.60 4.49
C PHE A 25 7.25 -3.15 3.80
N ARG A 26 7.93 -2.13 4.34
CA ARG A 26 9.23 -1.67 3.82
C ARG A 26 10.32 -2.72 3.99
N GLU A 27 10.29 -3.49 5.07
CA GLU A 27 11.32 -4.47 5.42
C GLU A 27 11.10 -5.86 4.81
N LEU A 28 9.95 -6.11 4.16
CA LEU A 28 9.75 -7.36 3.41
C LEU A 28 10.89 -7.55 2.40
N PRO A 29 11.41 -8.78 2.17
CA PRO A 29 12.44 -9.04 1.16
C PRO A 29 12.00 -8.65 -0.26
N GLU A 30 10.73 -8.88 -0.58
CA GLU A 30 10.06 -8.45 -1.81
C GLU A 30 8.86 -7.53 -1.46
N PRO A 31 8.57 -6.46 -2.24
CA PRO A 31 7.48 -5.57 -1.92
C PRO A 31 6.12 -6.28 -2.02
N LEU A 32 5.11 -5.71 -1.37
CA LEU A 32 3.76 -6.25 -1.43
C LEU A 32 3.28 -6.36 -2.89
N PHE A 33 3.60 -5.36 -3.72
CA PHE A 33 3.52 -5.44 -5.19
C PHE A 33 4.82 -6.06 -5.72
N PRO A 34 4.84 -7.33 -6.14
CA PRO A 34 6.08 -8.01 -6.50
C PRO A 34 6.79 -7.33 -7.67
N TYR A 35 8.13 -7.39 -7.73
CA TYR A 35 8.93 -6.64 -8.70
C TYR A 35 8.53 -6.93 -10.14
N CYS A 36 8.27 -8.21 -10.45
CA CYS A 36 7.88 -8.65 -11.78
C CYS A 36 6.51 -8.12 -12.26
N PHE A 37 5.71 -7.55 -11.35
CA PHE A 37 4.44 -6.92 -11.67
C PHE A 37 4.54 -5.39 -11.77
N PHE A 38 5.63 -4.75 -11.32
CA PHE A 38 5.72 -3.29 -11.28
C PHE A 38 5.46 -2.64 -12.65
N GLU A 39 6.24 -3.01 -13.66
CA GLU A 39 6.06 -2.52 -15.04
C GLU A 39 4.66 -2.85 -15.57
N GLN A 40 4.13 -4.03 -15.25
CA GLN A 40 2.79 -4.41 -15.66
C GLN A 40 1.73 -3.50 -15.03
N PHE A 41 1.88 -3.07 -13.77
CA PHE A 41 0.98 -2.11 -13.13
C PHE A 41 1.09 -0.71 -13.73
N VAL A 42 2.28 -0.29 -14.16
CA VAL A 42 2.51 0.98 -14.87
C VAL A 42 1.82 0.97 -16.24
N GLU A 43 1.91 -0.15 -16.97
CA GLU A 43 1.34 -0.29 -18.32
C GLU A 43 -0.14 -0.76 -18.32
N ALA A 44 -0.70 -1.11 -17.16
CA ALA A 44 -1.96 -1.83 -17.10
C ALA A 44 -3.15 -1.01 -17.60
N ILE A 45 -3.84 -1.51 -18.63
CA ILE A 45 -5.16 -1.02 -19.00
C ILE A 45 -6.21 -1.45 -17.95
N THR A 46 -6.03 -2.63 -17.31
CA THR A 46 -6.95 -3.14 -16.27
C THR A 46 -6.23 -3.72 -15.04
N VAL A 47 -6.19 -2.93 -13.98
CA VAL A 47 -5.57 -3.31 -12.69
C VAL A 47 -6.21 -4.55 -12.06
N LYS A 48 -7.53 -4.73 -12.20
CA LYS A 48 -8.25 -5.91 -11.67
C LYS A 48 -7.65 -7.24 -12.14
N THR A 49 -7.26 -7.32 -13.41
CA THR A 49 -6.73 -8.55 -14.00
C THR A 49 -5.36 -8.88 -13.44
N LEU A 50 -4.51 -7.88 -13.21
CA LEU A 50 -3.18 -8.07 -12.60
C LEU A 50 -3.29 -8.50 -11.15
N VAL A 51 -4.16 -7.84 -10.38
CA VAL A 51 -4.37 -8.17 -8.97
C VAL A 51 -4.80 -9.63 -8.80
N LYS A 52 -5.65 -10.16 -9.69
CA LYS A 52 -6.05 -11.58 -9.68
C LYS A 52 -4.93 -12.57 -10.01
N LYS A 53 -3.84 -12.12 -10.64
CA LYS A 53 -2.67 -12.97 -10.98
C LYS A 53 -1.62 -12.98 -9.87
N LEU A 54 -1.76 -12.12 -8.86
CA LEU A 54 -0.84 -12.08 -7.74
C LEU A 54 -0.85 -13.40 -6.95
N PRO A 55 0.28 -13.76 -6.31
CA PRO A 55 0.28 -14.84 -5.34
C PRO A 55 -0.78 -14.57 -4.26
N ARG A 56 -1.40 -15.65 -3.78
CA ARG A 56 -2.52 -15.56 -2.84
C ARG A 56 -2.22 -14.71 -1.59
N PRO A 57 -1.03 -14.82 -0.93
CA PRO A 57 -0.70 -13.98 0.21
C PRO A 57 -0.67 -12.47 -0.11
N ASN A 58 -0.12 -12.09 -1.27
CA ASN A 58 -0.09 -10.70 -1.71
C ASN A 58 -1.51 -10.18 -1.95
N TYR A 59 -2.34 -10.95 -2.67
CA TYR A 59 -3.74 -10.58 -2.93
C TYR A 59 -4.53 -10.38 -1.65
N ASP A 60 -4.51 -11.35 -0.74
CA ASP A 60 -5.29 -11.30 0.51
C ASP A 60 -4.82 -10.14 1.40
N THR A 61 -3.50 -9.92 1.50
CA THR A 61 -2.92 -8.81 2.25
C THR A 61 -3.29 -7.46 1.66
N MET A 62 -3.19 -7.30 0.33
CA MET A 62 -3.62 -6.09 -0.37
C MET A 62 -5.10 -5.80 -0.11
N LYS A 63 -5.97 -6.81 -0.23
CA LYS A 63 -7.41 -6.64 -0.02
C LYS A 63 -7.70 -6.03 1.36
N VAL A 64 -7.13 -6.59 2.41
CA VAL A 64 -7.35 -6.11 3.79
C VAL A 64 -6.75 -4.72 3.99
N LEU A 65 -5.53 -4.48 3.51
CA LEU A 65 -4.86 -3.18 3.66
C LEU A 65 -5.65 -2.07 2.94
N PHE A 66 -5.98 -2.26 1.66
CA PHE A 66 -6.70 -1.26 0.88
C PHE A 66 -8.13 -1.05 1.37
N GLU A 67 -8.79 -2.07 1.94
CA GLU A 67 -10.06 -1.89 2.63
C GLU A 67 -9.93 -0.99 3.86
N HIS A 68 -8.89 -1.20 4.67
CA HIS A 68 -8.62 -0.37 5.84
C HIS A 68 -8.33 1.09 5.43
N LEU A 69 -7.44 1.29 4.45
CA LEU A 69 -7.09 2.63 3.97
C LEU A 69 -8.29 3.36 3.34
N LYS A 70 -9.21 2.64 2.67
CA LYS A 70 -10.47 3.22 2.19
C LYS A 70 -11.32 3.80 3.32
N LYS A 71 -11.34 3.14 4.50
CA LYS A 71 -12.04 3.66 5.69
C LYS A 71 -11.36 4.91 6.25
N ILE A 72 -10.03 5.01 6.13
CA ILE A 72 -9.28 6.21 6.51
C ILE A 72 -9.62 7.38 5.58
N ALA A 73 -9.57 7.16 4.26
CA ALA A 73 -9.93 8.17 3.26
C ALA A 73 -11.38 8.67 3.42
N ALA A 74 -12.33 7.78 3.78
CA ALA A 74 -13.71 8.17 4.05
C ALA A 74 -13.87 9.13 5.25
N LYS A 75 -12.84 9.30 6.07
CA LYS A 75 -12.80 10.22 7.23
C LYS A 75 -11.87 11.42 6.99
N GLU A 76 -11.59 11.77 5.75
CA GLU A 76 -10.70 12.88 5.35
C GLU A 76 -11.06 14.20 6.06
N SER A 77 -12.34 14.50 6.27
CA SER A 77 -12.78 15.72 6.97
C SER A 77 -12.30 15.84 8.43
N VAL A 78 -11.85 14.73 9.03
CA VAL A 78 -11.37 14.68 10.42
C VAL A 78 -9.85 14.44 10.47
N ASN A 79 -9.35 13.48 9.68
CA ASN A 79 -7.94 13.08 9.72
C ASN A 79 -7.06 13.76 8.67
N LEU A 80 -7.66 14.52 7.75
CA LEU A 80 -7.00 15.25 6.66
C LEU A 80 -6.23 14.35 5.68
N MET A 81 -6.53 13.05 5.68
CA MET A 81 -5.90 12.05 4.81
C MET A 81 -6.80 11.77 3.60
N SER A 82 -6.47 12.41 2.47
CA SER A 82 -7.10 12.13 1.18
C SER A 82 -6.53 10.86 0.55
N THR A 83 -7.18 10.37 -0.51
CA THR A 83 -6.62 9.27 -1.32
C THR A 83 -5.22 9.61 -1.86
N GLN A 84 -4.99 10.86 -2.25
CA GLN A 84 -3.69 11.33 -2.75
C GLN A 84 -2.61 11.33 -1.66
N SER A 85 -2.93 11.85 -0.46
CA SER A 85 -1.94 11.85 0.63
C SER A 85 -1.63 10.44 1.14
N LEU A 86 -2.62 9.54 1.13
CA LEU A 86 -2.38 8.11 1.36
C LEU A 86 -1.55 7.48 0.24
N GLY A 87 -1.77 7.86 -1.01
CA GLY A 87 -0.95 7.47 -2.17
C GLY A 87 0.53 7.82 -1.98
N ILE A 88 0.82 9.06 -1.55
CA ILE A 88 2.18 9.53 -1.26
C ILE A 88 2.86 8.72 -0.15
N VAL A 89 2.11 8.36 0.90
CA VAL A 89 2.66 7.59 2.04
C VAL A 89 2.87 6.12 1.67
N PHE A 90 1.89 5.51 1.01
CA PHE A 90 1.88 4.07 0.74
C PHE A 90 2.53 3.67 -0.59
N GLY A 91 2.69 4.58 -1.55
CA GLY A 91 3.40 4.37 -2.81
C GLY A 91 4.78 3.76 -2.59
N PRO A 92 5.73 4.47 -1.96
CA PRO A 92 7.07 3.96 -1.68
C PRO A 92 7.09 2.88 -0.58
N THR A 93 6.01 2.72 0.18
CA THR A 93 5.90 1.68 1.22
C THR A 93 5.55 0.32 0.63
N LEU A 94 4.71 0.29 -0.41
CA LEU A 94 4.18 -0.95 -0.99
C LEU A 94 4.82 -1.32 -2.32
N LEU A 95 5.42 -0.34 -3.00
CA LEU A 95 6.09 -0.49 -4.29
C LEU A 95 7.51 0.06 -4.17
N ARG A 96 8.47 -0.64 -4.80
CA ARG A 96 9.85 -0.18 -4.94
C ARG A 96 10.43 -0.77 -6.23
N PRO A 97 11.23 -0.01 -6.99
CA PRO A 97 11.82 -0.53 -8.20
C PRO A 97 12.89 -1.58 -7.85
N GLU A 98 13.01 -2.64 -8.65
CA GLU A 98 14.03 -3.68 -8.44
C GLU A 98 15.45 -3.14 -8.73
N LYS A 99 15.53 -2.16 -9.65
CA LYS A 99 16.77 -1.47 -10.02
C LYS A 99 16.51 0.04 -10.04
N GLU A 100 17.45 0.83 -9.56
CA GLU A 100 17.42 2.30 -9.70
C GLU A 100 17.75 2.76 -11.12
N THR A 101 17.24 2.07 -12.13
CA THR A 101 17.40 2.43 -13.53
C THR A 101 16.19 3.25 -13.97
N GLY A 102 16.42 4.50 -14.35
CA GLY A 102 15.37 5.41 -14.82
C GLY A 102 15.27 6.69 -13.98
N ASN A 103 14.29 7.53 -14.31
CA ASN A 103 14.06 8.77 -13.57
C ASN A 103 13.30 8.45 -12.27
N MET A 104 14.00 8.56 -11.14
CA MET A 104 13.45 8.29 -9.80
C MET A 104 12.15 9.06 -9.51
N ALA A 105 12.02 10.30 -10.02
CA ALA A 105 10.81 11.09 -9.83
C ALA A 105 9.60 10.51 -10.58
N VAL A 106 9.83 9.93 -11.76
CA VAL A 106 8.78 9.26 -12.55
C VAL A 106 8.32 7.99 -11.87
N HIS A 107 9.26 7.18 -11.36
CA HIS A 107 8.93 5.97 -10.61
C HIS A 107 8.10 6.29 -9.36
N MET A 108 8.48 7.31 -8.60
CA MET A 108 7.72 7.76 -7.42
C MET A 108 6.30 8.21 -7.79
N LEU A 109 6.13 8.92 -8.91
CA LEU A 109 4.82 9.33 -9.40
C LEU A 109 3.92 8.11 -9.69
N TYR A 110 4.44 7.12 -10.41
CA TYR A 110 3.67 5.91 -10.73
C TYR A 110 3.30 5.11 -9.49
N GLN A 111 4.21 4.97 -8.53
CA GLN A 111 3.92 4.29 -7.26
C GLN A 111 2.72 4.92 -6.54
N ASN A 112 2.70 6.25 -6.45
CA ASN A 112 1.61 6.98 -5.82
C ASN A 112 0.30 6.78 -6.59
N GLN A 113 0.33 6.93 -7.92
CA GLN A 113 -0.84 6.76 -8.78
C GLN A 113 -1.43 5.34 -8.73
N ILE A 114 -0.59 4.30 -8.68
CA ILE A 114 -1.04 2.92 -8.54
C ILE A 114 -1.80 2.74 -7.22
N VAL A 115 -1.29 3.27 -6.11
CA VAL A 115 -1.96 3.20 -4.81
C VAL A 115 -3.28 3.99 -4.82
N GLU A 116 -3.30 5.18 -5.41
CA GLU A 116 -4.52 6.00 -5.54
C GLU A 116 -5.60 5.27 -6.36
N LEU A 117 -5.20 4.62 -7.45
CA LEU A 117 -6.10 3.84 -8.30
C LEU A 117 -6.65 2.61 -7.56
N MET A 118 -5.79 1.88 -6.84
CA MET A 118 -6.18 0.74 -6.01
C MET A 118 -7.19 1.13 -4.92
N LEU A 119 -7.04 2.31 -4.31
CA LEU A 119 -7.98 2.85 -3.32
C LEU A 119 -9.31 3.27 -3.96
N SER A 120 -9.24 4.07 -5.03
CA SER A 120 -10.42 4.64 -5.69
C SER A 120 -11.30 3.56 -6.32
N GLU A 121 -10.67 2.53 -6.89
CA GLU A 121 -11.33 1.45 -7.61
C GLU A 121 -11.43 0.14 -6.78
N TYR A 122 -11.22 0.22 -5.46
CA TYR A 122 -11.19 -0.94 -4.55
C TYR A 122 -12.35 -1.92 -4.80
N SER A 123 -13.59 -1.41 -4.86
CA SER A 123 -14.78 -2.25 -5.05
C SER A 123 -14.81 -2.93 -6.42
N LYS A 124 -14.29 -2.28 -7.48
CA LYS A 124 -14.20 -2.90 -8.80
C LYS A 124 -13.09 -3.94 -8.86
N ILE A 125 -11.98 -3.73 -8.15
CA ILE A 125 -10.80 -4.61 -8.16
C ILE A 125 -11.03 -5.88 -7.31
N PHE A 126 -11.50 -5.71 -6.07
CA PHE A 126 -11.62 -6.79 -5.08
C PHE A 126 -13.05 -7.32 -4.86
N GLY A 127 -14.04 -6.69 -5.50
CA GLY A 127 -15.43 -7.15 -5.57
C GLY A 127 -15.71 -8.09 -6.73
#